data_AF-A0A034W2F0-F1
#
_entry.id   AF-A0A034W2F0-F1
#
_cell.length_a   1.000
_cell.length_b   1.000
_cell.length_c   1.000
_cell.angle_alpha   90.00
_cell.angle_beta   90.00
_cell.angle_gamma   90.00
#
_symmetry.space_group_name_H-M   'P 1'
#
loop_
_entity.id
_entity.type
_entity.pdbx_description
1 polymer ?
#
loop_
_entity_poly.entity_id
_entity_poly.type
_entity_poly.pdbx_seq_one_letter_code
_entity_poly.pdbx_strand_id
1 'polypeptide(L)'
;MLILPLIFLENASEAKIWYIQNGMVVLLTGDFRQTLPVIQRGTPADEIQACIKSSRLWSTVEKLRLKTNMRVHLHNDVDSGLYAEMLLKIGDGCLDVDVEGYILLSREFCNLVESDVDFITNVFLELRKKFV
;
A
#
# COMPACT_ATOMS: atom_id res chain seq x y z
N MET A 1 -15.67 12.35 -4.53
CA MET A 1 -15.97 10.96 -4.92
C MET A 1 -15.47 10.75 -6.34
N LEU A 2 -14.18 10.46 -6.50
CA LEU A 2 -13.62 10.11 -7.80
C LEU A 2 -13.90 8.62 -8.02
N ILE A 3 -14.94 8.33 -8.81
CA ILE A 3 -15.02 7.04 -9.49
C ILE A 3 -14.10 7.19 -10.70
N LEU A 4 -12.83 6.85 -10.53
CA LEU A 4 -11.92 6.73 -11.66
C LEU A 4 -12.13 5.36 -12.32
N PRO A 5 -12.16 5.29 -13.66
CA PRO A 5 -12.18 4.03 -14.39
C PRO A 5 -10.90 3.25 -14.08
N LEU A 6 -11.02 1.92 -14.02
CA LEU A 6 -9.96 0.91 -13.88
C LEU A 6 -8.53 1.46 -14.13
N ILE A 7 -7.79 1.76 -13.06
CA ILE A 7 -6.37 2.07 -13.11
C ILE A 7 -5.70 1.27 -11.98
N PHE A 8 -5.01 0.20 -12.40
CA PHE A 8 -4.00 -0.63 -11.72
C PHE A 8 -4.35 -1.36 -10.41
N LEU A 9 -4.72 -2.64 -10.55
CA LEU A 9 -4.67 -3.67 -9.51
C LEU A 9 -3.21 -4.15 -9.26
N GLU A 10 -2.25 -3.24 -9.09
CA GLU A 10 -0.87 -3.68 -8.84
C GLU A 10 -0.55 -3.86 -7.35
N ASN A 11 -1.32 -3.26 -6.44
CA ASN A 11 -1.13 -3.36 -4.99
C ASN A 11 -2.46 -3.25 -4.22
N ALA A 12 -3.44 -4.10 -4.54
CA ALA A 12 -4.71 -4.16 -3.80
C ALA A 12 -4.68 -5.33 -2.79
N SER A 13 -4.84 -5.04 -1.50
CA SER A 13 -5.00 -6.04 -0.43
C SER A 13 -6.48 -6.29 -0.10
N GLU A 14 -7.36 -5.36 -0.45
CA GLU A 14 -8.78 -5.44 -0.18
C GLU A 14 -9.61 -5.11 -1.44
N ALA A 15 -10.71 -5.84 -1.58
CA ALA A 15 -11.77 -5.53 -2.51
C ALA A 15 -13.08 -5.40 -1.72
N LYS A 16 -13.98 -4.52 -2.13
CA LYS A 16 -15.21 -4.24 -1.40
C LYS A 16 -16.37 -4.04 -2.33
N ILE A 17 -17.44 -4.79 -2.08
CA ILE A 17 -18.67 -4.75 -2.87
C ILE A 17 -19.69 -3.90 -2.14
N TRP A 18 -20.33 -3.01 -2.88
CA TRP A 18 -21.39 -2.16 -2.37
C TRP A 18 -22.57 -2.17 -3.33
N TYR A 19 -23.78 -2.39 -2.81
CA TYR A 19 -25.03 -2.34 -3.55
C TYR A 19 -25.74 -1.03 -3.27
N ILE A 20 -26.05 -0.28 -4.32
CA ILE A 20 -26.74 1.01 -4.24
C ILE A 20 -28.21 0.78 -4.60
N GLN A 21 -29.12 1.52 -3.95
CA GLN A 21 -30.59 1.38 -4.06
C GLN A 21 -31.21 1.51 -5.46
N ASN A 22 -30.42 1.64 -6.53
CA ASN A 22 -30.87 1.69 -7.92
C ASN A 22 -30.32 0.54 -8.78
N GLY A 23 -29.85 -0.56 -8.17
CA GLY A 23 -29.32 -1.74 -8.89
C GLY A 23 -27.87 -1.60 -9.35
N MET A 24 -27.18 -0.53 -8.98
CA MET A 24 -25.76 -0.35 -9.27
C MET A 24 -24.90 -1.09 -8.24
N VAL A 25 -24.01 -1.95 -8.73
CA VAL A 25 -22.97 -2.59 -7.93
C VAL A 25 -21.67 -1.82 -8.12
N VAL A 26 -21.07 -1.38 -7.00
CA VAL A 26 -19.75 -0.73 -7.00
C VAL A 26 -18.75 -1.66 -6.36
N LEU A 27 -17.66 -1.94 -7.08
CA LEU A 27 -16.49 -2.64 -6.56
C LEU A 27 -15.39 -1.61 -6.29
N LEU A 28 -15.01 -1.46 -5.02
CA LEU A 28 -13.86 -0.68 -4.61
C LEU A 28 -12.68 -1.61 -4.40
N THR A 29 -11.56 -1.36 -5.05
CA THR A 29 -10.34 -2.16 -4.90
C THR A 29 -9.20 -1.26 -4.50
N GLY A 30 -8.35 -1.70 -3.57
CA GLY A 30 -7.16 -0.96 -3.17
C GLY A 30 -6.58 -1.48 -1.86
N ASP A 31 -5.47 -0.90 -1.44
CA ASP A 31 -4.94 -1.13 -0.09
C ASP A 31 -5.21 0.10 0.77
N PHE A 32 -6.17 -0.01 1.70
CA PHE A 32 -6.56 1.09 2.58
C PHE A 32 -5.59 1.31 3.76
N ARG A 33 -4.43 0.64 3.75
CA ARG A 33 -3.25 0.96 4.58
C ARG A 33 -2.30 1.93 3.87
N GLN A 34 -2.57 2.28 2.61
CA GLN A 34 -1.86 3.34 1.89
C GLN A 34 -2.21 4.73 2.44
N THR A 35 -1.54 5.74 1.90
CA THR A 35 -1.65 7.15 2.29
C THR A 35 -3.10 7.65 2.30
N LEU A 36 -3.41 8.49 3.29
CA LEU A 36 -4.71 9.16 3.38
C LEU A 36 -4.94 10.11 2.18
N PRO A 37 -6.19 10.46 1.86
CA PRO A 37 -6.49 11.46 0.84
C PRO A 37 -5.81 12.79 1.18
N VAL A 38 -5.11 13.37 0.21
CA VAL A 38 -4.47 14.68 0.38
C VAL A 38 -5.53 15.78 0.31
N ILE A 39 -5.68 16.53 1.41
CA ILE A 39 -6.54 17.71 1.48
C ILE A 39 -5.67 18.96 1.50
N GLN A 40 -5.72 19.76 0.42
CA GLN A 40 -4.92 20.99 0.35
C GLN A 40 -5.33 21.95 1.48
N ARG A 41 -4.35 22.34 2.29
CA ARG A 41 -4.56 23.21 3.47
C ARG A 41 -5.54 22.63 4.49
N GLY A 42 -5.77 21.31 4.46
CA GLY A 42 -6.59 20.59 5.42
C GLY A 42 -5.84 20.27 6.69
N THR A 43 -6.60 19.97 7.74
CA THR A 43 -6.09 19.41 8.99
C THR A 43 -6.07 17.88 8.92
N PRO A 44 -5.34 17.18 9.81
CA PRO A 44 -5.43 15.72 9.92
C PRO A 44 -6.86 15.21 10.15
N ALA A 45 -7.71 15.98 10.81
CA ALA A 45 -9.13 15.64 10.99
C ALA A 45 -9.90 15.69 9.66
N ASP A 46 -9.59 16.67 8.80
CA ASP A 46 -10.20 16.77 7.46
C ASP A 46 -9.79 15.59 6.57
N GLU A 47 -8.53 15.16 6.64
CA GLU A 47 -8.03 13.97 5.93
C GLU A 47 -8.77 12.71 6.37
N ILE A 48 -8.93 12.51 7.69
CA ILE A 48 -9.69 11.39 8.24
C ILE A 48 -11.15 11.48 7.79
N GLN A 49 -11.78 12.64 7.84
CA GLN A 49 -13.18 12.81 7.43
C GLN A 49 -13.38 12.58 5.93
N ALA A 50 -12.38 12.91 5.11
CA ALA A 50 -12.40 12.65 3.67
C ALA A 50 -12.21 11.16 3.32
N CYS A 51 -11.70 10.34 4.24
CA CYS A 51 -11.55 8.91 4.02
C CYS A 51 -12.90 8.22 3.82
N ILE A 52 -12.98 7.32 2.84
CA ILE A 52 -14.19 6.53 2.59
C ILE A 52 -14.60 5.67 3.81
N LYS A 53 -13.63 5.29 4.63
CA LYS A 53 -13.83 4.58 5.91
C LYS A 53 -14.66 5.39 6.93
N SER A 54 -14.67 6.71 6.81
CA SER A 54 -15.43 7.64 7.67
C SER A 54 -16.86 7.87 7.18
N SER A 55 -17.22 7.37 6.00
CA SER A 55 -18.58 7.45 5.47
C SER A 55 -19.53 6.57 6.27
N ARG A 56 -20.76 7.03 6.51
CA ARG A 56 -21.83 6.23 7.13
C ARG A 56 -22.13 4.96 6.35
N LEU A 57 -21.97 5.02 5.03
CA LEU A 57 -22.18 3.89 4.11
C LEU A 57 -21.14 2.80 4.30
N TRP A 58 -19.97 3.09 4.89
CA TRP A 58 -18.92 2.10 5.09
C TRP A 58 -19.38 0.88 5.89
N SER A 59 -20.35 1.07 6.79
CA SER A 59 -20.95 0.00 7.59
C SER A 59 -21.77 -1.00 6.75
N THR A 60 -22.26 -0.60 5.57
CA THR A 60 -23.06 -1.44 4.67
C THR A 60 -22.24 -2.07 3.55
N VAL A 61 -20.94 -1.78 3.49
CA VAL A 61 -20.03 -2.30 2.48
C VAL A 61 -19.54 -3.69 2.88
N GLU A 62 -19.68 -4.65 1.98
CA GLU A 62 -19.12 -5.99 2.16
C GLU A 62 -17.61 -5.97 1.95
N LYS A 63 -16.87 -6.59 2.87
CA LYS A 63 -15.40 -6.57 2.88
C LYS A 63 -14.85 -7.91 2.41
N LEU A 64 -14.14 -7.90 1.28
CA LEU A 64 -13.38 -9.03 0.78
C LEU A 64 -11.88 -8.78 0.97
N ARG A 65 -11.15 -9.76 1.50
CA ARG A 65 -9.71 -9.67 1.73
C ARG A 65 -8.96 -10.58 0.78
N LEU A 66 -7.99 -10.02 0.07
CA LEU A 66 -7.06 -10.78 -0.75
C LEU A 66 -5.92 -11.24 0.16
N LYS A 67 -5.76 -12.56 0.30
CA LYS A 67 -4.74 -13.16 1.19
C LYS A 67 -3.50 -13.63 0.45
N THR A 68 -3.59 -13.83 -0.85
CA THR A 68 -2.50 -14.40 -1.66
C THR A 68 -1.78 -13.29 -2.40
N ASN A 69 -0.49 -13.12 -2.11
CA ASN A 69 0.39 -12.28 -2.93
C ASN A 69 0.74 -13.04 -4.21
N MET A 70 0.01 -12.77 -5.28
CA MET A 70 0.18 -13.46 -6.56
C MET A 70 1.57 -13.22 -7.17
N ARG A 71 2.24 -12.10 -6.88
CA ARG A 71 3.60 -11.83 -7.38
C ARG A 71 4.58 -12.85 -6.81
N VAL A 72 4.55 -13.06 -5.50
CA VAL A 72 5.38 -14.07 -4.82
C VAL A 72 4.97 -15.48 -5.27
N HIS A 73 3.67 -15.76 -5.31
CA HIS A 73 3.15 -17.09 -5.65
C HIS A 73 3.57 -17.55 -7.06
N LEU A 74 3.55 -16.66 -8.05
CA LEU A 74 3.88 -16.99 -9.44
C LEU A 74 5.39 -17.12 -9.70
N HIS A 75 6.23 -16.37 -8.98
CA HIS A 75 7.68 -16.38 -9.20
C HIS A 75 8.41 -17.39 -8.30
N ASN A 76 7.75 -17.92 -7.28
CA ASN A 76 8.27 -18.90 -6.31
C ASN A 76 9.67 -18.54 -5.77
N ASP A 77 9.91 -17.23 -5.61
CA ASP A 77 11.16 -16.68 -5.10
C ASP A 77 11.05 -16.51 -3.58
N VAL A 78 11.95 -17.19 -2.86
CA VAL A 78 11.98 -17.22 -1.40
C VAL A 78 12.26 -15.82 -0.84
N ASP A 79 13.17 -15.07 -1.48
CA ASP A 79 13.56 -13.73 -1.02
C ASP A 79 12.41 -12.74 -1.19
N SER A 80 11.71 -12.79 -2.32
CA SER A 80 10.46 -12.04 -2.54
C SER A 80 9.37 -12.36 -1.52
N GLY A 81 9.27 -13.63 -1.08
CA GLY A 81 8.33 -14.05 -0.04
C GLY A 81 8.63 -13.44 1.32
N LEU A 82 9.89 -13.54 1.77
CA LEU A 82 10.36 -12.94 3.02
C LEU A 82 10.16 -11.41 3.01
N TYR A 83 10.50 -10.76 1.89
CA TYR A 83 10.29 -9.33 1.70
C TYR A 83 8.80 -8.94 1.80
N ALA A 84 7.91 -9.70 1.16
CA ALA A 84 6.47 -9.46 1.23
C ALA A 84 5.90 -9.65 2.64
N GLU A 85 6.35 -10.66 3.39
CA GLU A 85 5.93 -10.86 4.78
C GLU A 85 6.38 -9.71 5.68
N MET A 86 7.60 -9.21 5.49
CA MET A 86 8.12 -8.09 6.25
C MET A 86 7.37 -6.79 5.95
N LEU A 87 7.03 -6.53 4.68
CA LEU A 87 6.15 -5.41 4.29
C LEU A 87 4.76 -5.51 4.94
N LEU A 88 4.20 -6.71 5.07
CA LEU A 88 2.92 -6.90 5.77
C LEU A 88 3.06 -6.55 7.26
N LYS A 89 4.12 -7.01 7.94
CA LYS A 89 4.38 -6.66 9.34
C LYS A 89 4.51 -5.15 9.55
N ILE A 90 5.18 -4.44 8.64
CA ILE A 90 5.28 -2.97 8.65
C ILE A 90 3.89 -2.34 8.49
N GLY A 91 3.14 -2.74 7.46
CA GLY A 91 1.82 -2.18 7.16
C GLY A 91 0.76 -2.45 8.24
N ASP A 92 0.92 -3.55 8.99
CA ASP A 92 0.03 -3.92 10.10
C ASP A 92 0.51 -3.36 11.45
N GLY A 93 1.64 -2.62 11.48
CA GLY A 93 2.19 -2.03 12.71
C GLY A 93 2.66 -3.06 13.74
N CYS A 94 3.10 -4.23 13.29
CA CYS A 94 3.51 -5.34 14.15
C CYS A 94 5.01 -5.33 14.49
N LEU A 95 5.76 -4.32 14.03
CA LEU A 95 7.17 -4.16 14.35
C LEU A 95 7.34 -3.30 15.60
N ASP A 96 8.36 -3.63 16.39
CA ASP A 96 8.77 -2.82 17.52
C ASP A 96 9.23 -1.44 17.04
N VAL A 97 8.84 -0.43 17.80
CA VAL A 97 9.24 0.96 17.60
C VAL A 97 10.14 1.42 18.73
N ASP A 98 11.07 2.30 18.43
CA ASP A 98 11.90 2.94 19.45
C ASP A 98 11.13 4.02 20.23
N VAL A 99 11.84 4.72 21.12
CA VAL A 99 11.28 5.78 21.96
C VAL A 99 10.77 6.99 21.17
N GLU A 100 11.22 7.16 19.93
CA GLU A 100 10.81 8.25 19.03
C GLU A 100 9.71 7.80 18.05
N GLY A 101 9.37 6.51 18.04
CA GLY A 101 8.34 5.93 17.20
C GLY A 101 8.84 5.41 15.85
N TYR A 102 10.15 5.27 15.66
CA TYR A 102 10.73 4.72 14.43
C TYR A 102 10.87 3.20 14.48
N ILE A 103 10.68 2.57 13.33
CA ILE A 103 10.96 1.14 13.13
C ILE A 103 12.42 0.94 12.73
N LEU A 104 13.07 -0.08 13.29
CA LEU A 104 14.41 -0.47 12.84
C LEU A 104 14.30 -1.47 11.69
N LEU A 105 14.75 -1.07 10.50
CA LEU A 105 14.85 -1.97 9.35
C LEU A 105 16.20 -2.69 9.36
N SER A 106 16.17 -4.03 9.20
CA SER A 106 17.40 -4.82 9.10
C SER A 106 18.08 -4.61 7.75
N ARG A 107 19.41 -4.80 7.71
CA ARG A 107 20.21 -4.75 6.46
C ARG A 107 19.84 -5.87 5.47
N GLU A 108 19.14 -6.90 5.95
CA GLU A 108 18.59 -7.98 5.12
C GLU A 108 17.37 -7.50 4.32
N PHE A 109 16.67 -6.48 4.81
CA PHE A 109 15.48 -5.92 4.19
C PHE A 109 15.76 -4.67 3.35
N CYS A 110 16.74 -3.85 3.76
CA CYS A 110 17.10 -2.63 3.05
C CYS A 110 18.61 -2.48 2.86
N ASN A 111 19.01 -2.01 1.68
CA ASN A 111 20.37 -1.57 1.42
C ASN A 111 20.54 -0.14 1.94
N LEU A 112 21.30 0.02 3.03
CA LEU A 112 21.64 1.35 3.54
C LEU A 112 22.64 2.01 2.60
N VAL A 113 22.39 3.26 2.25
CA VAL A 113 23.27 4.04 1.39
C VAL A 113 23.73 5.27 2.14
N GLU A 114 25.05 5.53 2.11
CA GLU A 114 25.68 6.57 2.93
C GLU A 114 25.74 7.94 2.21
N SER A 115 25.50 7.98 0.89
CA SER A 115 25.47 9.21 0.12
C SER A 115 24.47 9.19 -1.05
N ASP A 116 23.98 10.37 -1.43
CA ASP A 116 23.14 10.52 -2.63
C ASP A 116 23.86 10.05 -3.90
N VAL A 117 25.19 10.23 -3.97
CA VAL A 117 26.02 9.80 -5.10
C VAL A 117 26.01 8.27 -5.21
N ASP A 118 26.19 7.58 -4.09
CA ASP A 118 26.11 6.11 -4.05
C ASP A 118 24.70 5.62 -4.38
N PHE A 119 23.66 6.34 -3.96
CA PHE A 119 22.28 5.97 -4.25
C PHE A 119 22.01 6.07 -5.76
N ILE A 120 22.39 7.20 -6.36
CA ILE A 120 22.25 7.43 -7.80
C ILE A 120 23.03 6.37 -8.59
N THR A 121 24.23 6.05 -8.14
CA THR A 121 25.12 5.09 -8.82
C THR A 121 24.62 3.65 -8.73
N ASN A 122 24.11 3.23 -7.57
CA ASN A 122 23.66 1.85 -7.37
C ASN A 122 22.26 1.61 -7.95
N VAL A 123 21.36 2.58 -7.84
CA VAL A 123 19.94 2.40 -8.24
C VAL A 123 19.71 2.83 -9.69
N PHE A 124 20.08 4.06 -10.06
CA PHE A 124 19.71 4.62 -11.37
C PHE A 124 20.60 4.13 -12.51
N LEU A 125 21.85 3.79 -12.22
CA LEU A 125 22.79 3.29 -13.20
C LEU A 125 22.43 1.86 -13.63
N GLU A 126 21.94 1.02 -12.71
CA GLU A 126 21.36 -0.29 -13.03
C GLU A 126 20.04 -0.18 -13.83
N LEU A 127 19.18 0.79 -13.51
CA LEU A 127 17.97 1.04 -14.30
C LEU A 127 18.33 1.44 -15.75
N ARG A 128 19.34 2.28 -15.95
CA ARG A 128 19.80 2.62 -17.31
C ARG A 128 20.29 1.42 -18.12
N LYS A 129 20.90 0.42 -17.48
CA LYS A 129 21.35 -0.80 -18.17
C LYS A 129 20.21 -1.75 -18.54
N LYS A 130 19.09 -1.72 -17.81
CA LYS A 130 17.92 -2.58 -18.05
C LYS A 130 16.96 -2.08 -19.14
N PHE A 131 17.01 -0.79 -19.47
CA PHE A 131 16.06 -0.13 -20.38
C PHE A 131 16.72 0.48 -21.63
N VAL A 132 17.96 0.09 -21.95
CA VAL A 132 18.67 0.41 -23.20
C VAL A 132 19.02 -0.87 -23.93
#